data_AF-A0A0K8P098-F1
#
_entry.id   AF-A0A0K8P098-F1
#
_cell.length_a   1.000
_cell.length_b   1.000
_cell.length_c   1.000
_cell.angle_alpha   90.00
_cell.angle_beta   90.00
_cell.angle_gamma   90.00
#
_symmetry.space_group_name_H-M   'P 1'
#
loop_
_entity.id
_entity.type
_entity.pdbx_description
1 polymer ?
#
loop_
_entity_poly.entity_id
_entity_poly.type
_entity_poly.pdbx_seq_one_letter_code
_entity_poly.pdbx_strand_id
1 'polypeptide(L)'
;MNRITAATVSIPAAAAGRPLLLALALATAGLGLAAPGTAHAGEQEGVFCPAGSTPEFGPGDRTLRCAKPLVVEREAVCYAVNLPANGDIRLNTRIEHVTAGRDVCRTPGSSGNVATSAPQFVPLPGDPPASAFVQVPLPGKDVFRATVPGYVFPLNGSLPLYLNPMHQAANGVACPAGYDGDKVGNDRGIRCDRNDGAPKRADCDFPWSLLPDEAGREDRCVLANQRGQTKPVGMTFAQLQIEKALPTVGWVLNRNAGADTWQRRVYVFPNSR
;
A
#
# COMPACT_ATOMS: atom_id res chain seq x y z
N MET A 1 -43.49 -4.99 31.91
CA MET A 1 -43.73 -5.64 33.22
C MET A 1 -43.82 -7.14 32.99
N ASN A 2 -42.94 -7.91 33.64
CA ASN A 2 -43.07 -9.34 33.99
C ASN A 2 -43.29 -10.34 32.82
N ARG A 3 -42.70 -11.54 32.77
CA ARG A 3 -41.89 -12.33 33.69
C ARG A 3 -41.23 -13.44 32.86
N ILE A 4 -40.06 -13.84 33.29
CA ILE A 4 -39.35 -15.07 32.92
C ILE A 4 -40.20 -16.28 33.37
N THR A 5 -40.26 -17.33 32.55
CA THR A 5 -40.60 -18.69 33.01
C THR A 5 -39.59 -19.66 32.41
N ALA A 6 -38.71 -20.15 33.29
CA ALA A 6 -37.86 -21.30 33.03
C ALA A 6 -38.68 -22.59 33.22
N ALA A 7 -38.43 -23.62 32.40
CA ALA A 7 -38.86 -24.98 32.69
C ALA A 7 -37.70 -25.96 32.49
N THR A 8 -37.67 -26.88 33.44
CA THR A 8 -36.55 -27.68 33.93
C THR A 8 -36.14 -28.84 33.02
N VAL A 9 -34.85 -29.17 33.14
CA VAL A 9 -34.10 -30.33 32.64
C VAL A 9 -34.69 -31.68 33.09
N SER A 10 -34.50 -32.73 32.28
CA SER A 10 -34.34 -34.10 32.79
C SER A 10 -33.09 -34.77 32.19
N ILE A 11 -32.27 -35.34 33.08
CA ILE A 11 -31.04 -36.11 32.82
C ILE A 11 -31.34 -37.56 33.22
N PRO A 12 -30.77 -38.57 32.53
CA PRO A 12 -30.38 -39.80 33.20
C PRO A 12 -28.85 -39.88 33.35
N ALA A 13 -28.41 -39.82 34.61
CA ALA A 13 -27.19 -40.42 35.14
C ALA A 13 -27.35 -41.96 35.12
N ALA A 14 -26.38 -42.86 35.26
CA ALA A 14 -24.93 -42.86 35.40
C ALA A 14 -24.50 -44.35 35.27
N ALA A 15 -23.25 -44.61 34.92
CA ALA A 15 -22.44 -45.75 35.38
C ALA A 15 -21.02 -45.53 34.81
N ALA A 16 -20.05 -44.92 35.51
CA ALA A 16 -19.33 -45.36 36.72
C ALA A 16 -18.32 -46.51 36.46
N GLY A 17 -17.03 -46.20 36.61
CA GLY A 17 -15.95 -47.16 36.95
C GLY A 17 -14.67 -47.03 36.09
N ARG A 18 -13.72 -46.14 36.40
CA ARG A 18 -12.51 -46.34 37.27
C ARG A 18 -11.21 -46.57 36.43
N PRO A 19 -9.98 -46.34 36.96
CA PRO A 19 -9.24 -45.09 36.78
C PRO A 19 -7.83 -45.25 36.15
N LEU A 20 -7.24 -44.10 35.78
CA LEU A 20 -5.81 -43.74 35.71
C LEU A 20 -4.81 -44.75 35.11
N LEU A 21 -4.29 -44.46 33.92
CA LEU A 21 -2.90 -44.75 33.56
C LEU A 21 -2.37 -43.64 32.64
N LEU A 22 -1.35 -42.97 33.14
CA LEU A 22 -0.53 -41.94 32.53
C LEU A 22 0.40 -42.59 31.49
N ALA A 23 0.37 -42.18 30.21
CA ALA A 23 1.50 -42.42 29.30
C ALA A 23 1.50 -41.51 28.05
N LEU A 24 2.53 -40.66 28.03
CA LEU A 24 3.36 -40.23 26.92
C LEU A 24 2.76 -39.57 25.66
N ALA A 25 3.19 -38.30 25.55
CA ALA A 25 3.34 -37.50 24.35
C ALA A 25 3.81 -38.25 23.10
N LEU A 26 3.19 -37.92 21.97
CA LEU A 26 3.87 -37.49 20.75
C LEU A 26 2.91 -36.61 19.96
N ALA A 27 2.87 -35.33 20.32
CA ALA A 27 2.46 -34.30 19.37
C ALA A 27 3.55 -34.25 18.30
N THR A 28 3.41 -35.03 17.24
CA THR A 28 4.07 -34.73 15.97
C THR A 28 3.48 -33.42 15.50
N ALA A 29 4.08 -32.32 15.96
CA ALA A 29 4.06 -31.05 15.28
C ALA A 29 4.68 -31.30 13.90
N GLY A 30 3.83 -31.74 12.97
CA GLY A 30 4.07 -31.51 11.56
C GLY A 30 4.09 -30.01 11.38
N LEU A 31 5.27 -29.42 11.58
CA LEU A 31 5.67 -28.18 10.93
C LEU A 31 5.67 -28.49 9.43
N GLY A 32 4.47 -28.60 8.85
CA GLY A 32 4.28 -28.27 7.47
C GLY A 32 4.70 -26.81 7.38
N LEU A 33 5.91 -26.56 6.85
CA LEU A 33 6.16 -25.31 6.16
C LEU A 33 5.06 -25.22 5.10
N ALA A 34 3.96 -24.55 5.45
CA ALA A 34 3.10 -23.97 4.45
C ALA A 34 4.05 -23.04 3.68
N ALA A 35 4.42 -23.46 2.46
CA ALA A 35 5.05 -22.56 1.51
C ALA A 35 4.26 -21.25 1.56
N PRO A 36 4.92 -20.08 1.59
CA PRO A 36 4.21 -18.80 1.62
C PRO A 36 3.25 -18.81 0.44
N GLY A 37 1.96 -18.99 0.74
CA GLY A 37 0.93 -18.98 -0.28
C GLY A 37 0.98 -17.60 -0.89
N THR A 38 1.30 -17.51 -2.18
CA THR A 38 1.17 -16.26 -2.91
C THR A 38 -0.28 -15.83 -2.77
N ALA A 39 -0.52 -14.72 -2.07
CA ALA A 39 -1.86 -14.17 -1.95
C ALA A 39 -2.38 -13.92 -3.37
N HIS A 40 -3.55 -14.45 -3.65
CA HIS A 40 -4.18 -14.42 -4.95
C HIS A 40 -4.91 -13.09 -5.15
N ALA A 41 -4.66 -12.41 -6.28
CA ALA A 41 -5.26 -11.13 -6.61
C ALA A 41 -6.28 -11.28 -7.75
N GLY A 42 -7.28 -10.40 -7.74
CA GLY A 42 -8.20 -10.08 -8.83
C GLY A 42 -7.53 -9.52 -10.09
N GLU A 43 -8.13 -9.73 -11.27
CA GLU A 43 -7.81 -8.91 -12.46
C GLU A 43 -8.00 -7.41 -12.15
N GLN A 44 -9.00 -7.07 -11.35
CA GLN A 44 -9.29 -5.69 -10.94
C GLN A 44 -8.48 -5.23 -9.74
N GLU A 45 -7.77 -6.13 -9.07
CA GLU A 45 -7.07 -5.86 -7.82
C GLU A 45 -5.59 -5.57 -8.11
N GLY A 46 -5.18 -4.35 -7.77
CA GLY A 46 -3.81 -3.88 -7.93
C GLY A 46 -3.36 -3.21 -6.65
N VAL A 47 -2.05 -3.00 -6.59
CA VAL A 47 -1.42 -2.32 -5.46
C VAL A 47 -1.07 -0.92 -5.88
N PHE A 48 -1.56 0.08 -5.14
CA PHE A 48 -1.45 1.48 -5.52
C PHE A 48 -0.90 2.36 -4.41
N CYS A 49 -0.48 3.55 -4.78
CA CYS A 49 0.03 4.52 -3.84
C CYS A 49 -1.10 5.27 -3.14
N PRO A 50 -1.03 5.44 -1.80
CA PRO A 50 -2.04 6.19 -1.08
C PRO A 50 -2.10 7.64 -1.56
N ALA A 51 -3.25 8.29 -1.37
CA ALA A 51 -3.43 9.69 -1.73
C ALA A 51 -2.34 10.59 -1.13
N GLY A 52 -1.83 11.52 -1.94
CA GLY A 52 -0.73 12.41 -1.54
C GLY A 52 0.65 11.75 -1.56
N SER A 53 0.81 10.61 -2.25
CA SER A 53 2.11 10.03 -2.58
C SER A 53 2.21 9.78 -4.08
N THR A 54 3.43 9.77 -4.60
CA THR A 54 3.75 9.63 -6.03
C THR A 54 4.25 8.21 -6.31
N PRO A 55 3.69 7.50 -7.30
CA PRO A 55 4.17 6.18 -7.67
C PRO A 55 5.53 6.27 -8.38
N GLU A 56 6.49 5.52 -7.87
CA GLU A 56 7.81 5.31 -8.48
C GLU A 56 7.92 3.85 -8.93
N PHE A 57 8.07 3.64 -10.24
CA PHE A 57 8.20 2.31 -10.82
C PHE A 57 9.66 1.95 -11.08
N GLY A 58 10.06 0.78 -10.61
CA GLY A 58 11.40 0.23 -10.85
C GLY A 58 11.59 -0.30 -12.27
N PRO A 59 12.81 -0.78 -12.60
CA PRO A 59 13.13 -1.31 -13.92
C PRO A 59 12.20 -2.46 -14.34
N GLY A 60 11.71 -2.38 -15.59
CA GLY A 60 10.79 -3.38 -16.13
C GLY A 60 9.43 -3.45 -15.43
N ASP A 61 9.07 -2.40 -14.70
CA ASP A 61 7.75 -2.20 -14.07
C ASP A 61 7.39 -3.23 -13.00
N ARG A 62 8.36 -4.03 -12.54
CA ARG A 62 8.15 -5.11 -11.56
C ARG A 62 8.20 -4.65 -10.11
N THR A 63 8.38 -3.37 -9.84
CA THR A 63 8.49 -2.83 -8.48
C THR A 63 7.79 -1.49 -8.39
N LEU A 64 6.97 -1.31 -7.36
CA LEU A 64 6.29 -0.05 -7.03
C LEU A 64 6.74 0.44 -5.66
N ARG A 65 7.16 1.72 -5.62
CA ARG A 65 7.38 2.48 -4.39
C ARG A 65 6.44 3.68 -4.38
N CYS A 66 6.05 4.13 -3.19
CA CYS A 66 5.18 5.29 -3.05
C CYS A 66 5.94 6.40 -2.33
N ALA A 67 6.49 7.32 -3.11
CA ALA A 67 7.26 8.44 -2.59
C ALA A 67 6.31 9.45 -1.95
N LYS A 68 6.60 9.81 -0.71
CA LYS A 68 5.86 10.83 0.02
C LYS A 68 6.84 11.70 0.80
N PRO A 69 6.88 13.02 0.55
CA PRO A 69 7.70 13.92 1.34
C PRO A 69 7.32 13.79 2.82
N LEU A 70 8.30 13.46 3.66
CA LEU A 70 8.13 13.46 5.12
C LEU A 70 8.54 14.82 5.65
N VAL A 71 7.73 15.37 6.53
CA VAL A 71 8.02 16.64 7.21
C VAL A 71 8.56 16.29 8.60
N VAL A 72 9.82 16.67 8.84
CA VAL A 72 10.43 16.61 10.17
C VAL A 72 10.30 18.00 10.78
N GLU A 73 9.62 18.08 11.93
CA GLU A 73 9.46 19.33 12.66
C GLU A 73 10.29 19.32 13.95
N ARG A 74 10.95 20.45 14.22
CA ARG A 74 11.64 20.72 15.47
C ARG A 74 11.12 22.02 16.04
N GLU A 75 10.88 22.04 17.33
CA GLU A 75 10.45 23.27 17.98
C GLU A 75 11.57 24.31 17.97
N ALA A 76 11.21 25.58 17.77
CA ALA A 76 12.12 26.67 18.05
C ALA A 76 12.48 26.69 19.53
N VAL A 77 13.75 26.93 19.83
CA VAL A 77 14.25 27.08 21.19
C VAL A 77 15.15 28.29 21.26
N CYS A 78 14.99 29.06 22.33
CA CYS A 78 15.92 30.10 22.69
C CYS A 78 17.06 29.52 23.51
N TYR A 79 18.20 29.33 22.86
CA TYR A 79 19.43 28.93 23.50
C TYR A 79 20.54 29.91 23.10
N ALA A 80 21.16 30.54 24.09
CA ALA A 80 22.16 31.60 23.98
C ALA A 80 21.67 32.88 23.25
N VAL A 81 21.97 34.04 23.83
CA VAL A 81 21.69 35.36 23.23
C VAL A 81 23.02 36.04 22.99
N ASN A 82 23.28 36.47 21.76
CA ASN A 82 24.48 37.25 21.44
C ASN A 82 24.36 38.61 22.12
N LEU A 83 25.33 38.91 22.98
CA LEU A 83 25.38 40.19 23.68
C LEU A 83 26.10 41.24 22.83
N PRO A 84 25.58 42.48 22.74
CA PRO A 84 26.41 43.58 22.29
C PRO A 84 27.60 43.72 23.25
N ALA A 85 28.76 44.09 22.71
CA ALA A 85 30.10 43.93 23.29
C ALA A 85 30.34 44.48 24.71
N ASN A 86 29.37 45.15 25.35
CA ASN A 86 29.46 45.74 26.70
C ASN A 86 28.20 45.53 27.56
N GLY A 87 27.34 44.55 27.25
CA GLY A 87 26.10 44.30 27.99
C GLY A 87 26.29 43.31 29.15
N ASP A 88 26.32 43.80 30.39
CA ASP A 88 26.20 42.97 31.60
C ASP A 88 24.84 42.24 31.60
N ILE A 89 24.82 40.93 31.31
CA ILE A 89 23.69 40.09 31.69
C ILE A 89 23.85 39.79 33.18
N ARG A 90 22.83 40.13 33.98
CA ARG A 90 22.72 39.57 35.32
C ARG A 90 22.65 38.04 35.20
N LEU A 91 23.62 37.32 35.76
CA LEU A 91 23.53 35.87 35.92
C LEU A 91 22.11 35.54 36.45
N ASN A 92 21.39 34.63 35.77
CA ASN A 92 19.96 34.31 35.95
C ASN A 92 18.92 35.14 35.16
N THR A 93 19.32 35.85 34.10
CA THR A 93 18.33 36.49 33.20
C THR A 93 17.65 35.42 32.34
N ARG A 94 16.33 35.26 32.49
CA ARG A 94 15.52 34.32 31.70
C ARG A 94 15.53 34.74 30.22
N ILE A 95 15.70 33.81 29.30
CA ILE A 95 15.51 34.09 27.86
C ILE A 95 14.06 33.70 27.52
N GLU A 96 13.32 34.62 26.93
CA GLU A 96 11.90 34.43 26.60
C GLU A 96 11.68 34.47 25.10
N HIS A 97 10.77 33.61 24.62
CA HIS A 97 10.19 33.72 23.29
C HIS A 97 9.24 34.92 23.28
N VAL A 98 9.44 35.86 22.35
CA VAL A 98 8.47 36.93 22.10
C VAL A 98 7.73 36.60 20.81
N THR A 99 6.46 36.24 20.95
CA THR A 99 5.56 35.93 19.83
C THR A 99 4.98 37.20 19.23
N ALA A 100 5.66 37.77 18.24
CA ALA A 100 5.16 38.91 17.46
C ALA A 100 5.59 38.77 16.00
N GLY A 101 4.90 37.91 15.23
CA GLY A 101 5.31 37.58 13.86
C GLY A 101 6.35 36.45 13.84
N ARG A 102 7.60 36.72 13.44
CA ARG A 102 8.70 35.76 13.54
C ARG A 102 9.19 35.74 14.99
N ASP A 103 9.30 34.57 15.59
CA ASP A 103 9.78 34.47 16.97
C ASP A 103 11.19 35.01 17.11
N VAL A 104 11.41 35.78 18.18
CA VAL A 104 12.71 36.33 18.56
C VAL A 104 12.99 35.95 20.00
N CYS A 105 14.23 35.56 20.27
CA CYS A 105 14.71 35.29 21.62
C CYS A 105 15.13 36.59 22.29
N ARG A 106 14.60 36.87 23.48
CA ARG A 106 14.83 38.12 24.20
C ARG A 106 15.24 37.89 25.65
N THR A 107 16.18 38.67 26.16
CA THR A 107 16.42 38.81 27.62
C THR A 107 15.61 39.99 28.18
N PRO A 108 14.76 39.78 29.22
CA PRO A 108 14.10 40.86 29.93
C PRO A 108 15.08 41.63 30.83
N GLY A 109 15.26 42.94 30.57
CA GLY A 109 16.14 43.88 31.30
C GLY A 109 17.36 44.28 30.46
N SER A 110 17.84 45.52 30.39
CA SER A 110 17.56 46.80 31.04
C SER A 110 17.35 47.88 29.95
N SER A 111 16.66 48.97 30.28
CA SER A 111 16.42 50.18 29.48
C SER A 111 17.30 50.34 28.22
N GLY A 112 16.75 50.03 27.05
CA GLY A 112 17.31 50.38 25.74
C GLY A 112 18.13 49.30 25.01
N ASN A 113 18.73 48.34 25.70
CA ASN A 113 19.59 47.32 25.06
C ASN A 113 19.00 45.92 25.21
N VAL A 114 17.99 45.64 24.38
CA VAL A 114 17.40 44.31 24.26
C VAL A 114 18.32 43.47 23.38
N ALA A 115 19.07 42.54 23.97
CA ALA A 115 19.76 41.53 23.19
C ALA A 115 18.69 40.63 22.53
N THR A 116 18.70 40.58 21.21
CA THR A 116 17.86 39.71 20.41
C THR A 116 18.72 38.67 19.72
N SER A 117 18.32 37.40 19.77
CA SER A 117 18.87 36.36 18.89
C SER A 117 17.76 35.72 18.08
N ALA A 118 18.12 35.21 16.90
CA ALA A 118 17.22 34.34 16.16
C ALA A 118 17.02 33.04 16.97
N PRO A 119 15.80 32.49 17.03
CA PRO A 119 15.57 31.19 17.63
C PRO A 119 16.38 30.13 16.87
N GLN A 120 16.76 29.08 17.58
CA GLN A 120 17.50 27.94 17.05
C GLN A 120 16.69 26.66 17.24
N PHE A 121 17.21 25.54 16.79
CA PHE A 121 16.68 24.22 17.14
C PHE A 121 17.84 23.29 17.49
N VAL A 122 17.54 22.22 18.22
CA VAL A 122 18.52 21.16 18.52
C VAL A 122 18.29 20.01 17.54
N PRO A 123 19.24 19.71 16.64
CA PRO A 123 19.17 18.51 15.81
C PRO A 123 19.25 17.26 16.70
N LEU A 124 18.38 16.29 16.44
CA LEU A 124 18.38 14.98 17.08
C LEU A 124 19.08 13.94 16.20
N PRO A 125 19.61 12.84 16.78
CA PRO A 125 20.11 11.72 16.00
C PRO A 125 19.05 11.21 15.01
N GLY A 126 19.43 11.11 13.72
CA GLY A 126 18.53 10.71 12.63
C GLY A 126 17.86 11.89 11.91
N ASP A 127 18.06 13.13 12.36
CA ASP A 127 17.59 14.31 11.63
C ASP A 127 18.38 14.54 10.33
N PRO A 128 17.75 15.18 9.33
CA PRO A 128 18.48 15.70 8.18
C PRO A 128 19.52 16.75 8.62
N PRO A 129 20.49 17.08 7.76
CA PRO A 129 21.47 18.12 8.05
C PRO A 129 20.79 19.43 8.48
N ALA A 130 21.39 20.16 9.43
CA ALA A 130 20.77 21.35 9.99
C ALA A 130 20.43 22.42 8.93
N SER A 131 21.19 22.45 7.83
CA SER A 131 20.95 23.32 6.67
C SER A 131 19.66 23.02 5.89
N ALA A 132 19.04 21.85 6.09
CA ALA A 132 17.78 21.48 5.45
C ALA A 132 16.55 22.04 6.18
N PHE A 133 16.72 22.56 7.40
CA PHE A 133 15.63 23.10 8.19
C PHE A 133 15.37 24.58 7.86
N VAL A 134 14.11 24.90 7.61
CA VAL A 134 13.63 26.26 7.40
C VAL A 134 12.72 26.65 8.56
N GLN A 135 12.93 27.83 9.12
CA GLN A 135 12.05 28.39 10.15
C GLN A 135 10.71 28.76 9.51
N VAL A 136 9.62 28.22 10.05
CA VAL A 136 8.25 28.46 9.63
C VAL A 136 7.50 29.17 10.77
N PRO A 137 7.05 30.42 10.54
CA PRO A 137 6.26 31.14 11.52
C PRO A 137 4.89 30.49 11.71
N LEU A 138 4.52 30.20 12.96
CA LEU A 138 3.20 29.67 13.31
C LEU A 138 2.57 30.46 14.47
N PRO A 139 1.24 30.49 14.59
CA PRO A 139 0.58 31.08 15.74
C PRO A 139 1.04 30.39 17.04
N GLY A 140 1.68 31.15 17.93
CA GLY A 140 2.10 30.70 19.26
C GLY A 140 3.59 30.35 19.39
N LYS A 141 4.18 29.65 18.43
CA LYS A 141 5.61 29.31 18.43
C LYS A 141 6.09 28.90 17.04
N ASP A 142 7.24 29.42 16.62
CA ASP A 142 7.91 29.05 15.39
C ASP A 142 8.40 27.60 15.45
N VAL A 143 8.43 26.95 14.29
CA VAL A 143 8.99 25.60 14.12
C VAL A 143 10.04 25.60 13.03
N PHE A 144 11.01 24.73 13.15
CA PHE A 144 11.97 24.42 12.10
C PHE A 144 11.48 23.18 11.36
N ARG A 145 11.16 23.33 10.08
CA ARG A 145 10.69 22.24 9.22
C ARG A 145 11.76 21.85 8.22
N ALA A 146 12.02 20.55 8.10
CA ALA A 146 12.77 19.98 7.00
C ALA A 146 11.88 19.01 6.23
N THR A 147 11.93 19.08 4.91
CA THR A 147 11.26 18.11 4.02
C THR A 147 12.30 17.10 3.57
N VAL A 148 12.10 15.83 3.91
CA VAL A 148 12.99 14.74 3.50
C VAL A 148 12.29 13.78 2.55
N PRO A 149 13.02 13.15 1.62
CA PRO A 149 12.49 12.03 0.86
C PRO A 149 12.00 10.95 1.81
N GLY A 150 10.77 10.48 1.59
CA GLY A 150 10.17 9.44 2.38
C GLY A 150 9.33 8.52 1.53
N TYR A 151 8.98 7.38 2.11
CA TYR A 151 8.21 6.35 1.44
C TYR A 151 7.10 5.85 2.35
N VAL A 152 5.96 5.54 1.76
CA VAL A 152 4.83 4.92 2.44
C VAL A 152 4.51 3.59 1.78
N PHE A 153 3.95 2.66 2.56
CA PHE A 153 3.55 1.38 2.00
C PHE A 153 2.42 1.56 0.98
N PRO A 154 2.52 0.89 -0.17
CA PRO A 154 1.40 0.77 -1.09
C PRO A 154 0.19 0.10 -0.42
N LEU A 155 -1.00 0.41 -0.93
CA LEU A 155 -2.28 -0.10 -0.46
C LEU A 155 -2.85 -1.14 -1.43
N ASN A 156 -3.59 -2.10 -0.88
CA ASN A 156 -4.60 -2.84 -1.63
C ASN A 156 -5.97 -2.34 -1.17
N GLY A 157 -6.68 -1.60 -2.03
CA GLY A 157 -7.85 -0.85 -1.62
C GLY A 157 -7.49 0.16 -0.52
N SER A 158 -8.07 0.02 0.67
CA SER A 158 -7.80 0.95 1.79
C SER A 158 -6.84 0.40 2.83
N LEU A 159 -6.29 -0.81 2.64
CA LEU A 159 -5.45 -1.47 3.64
C LEU A 159 -3.99 -1.52 3.21
N PRO A 160 -3.03 -1.21 4.10
CA PRO A 160 -1.62 -1.45 3.83
C PRO A 160 -1.37 -2.95 3.67
N LEU A 161 -0.68 -3.34 2.60
CA LEU A 161 -0.40 -4.76 2.33
C LEU A 161 0.51 -5.41 3.37
N TYR A 162 1.36 -4.60 4.02
CA TYR A 162 2.35 -5.09 4.98
C TYR A 162 2.29 -4.23 6.22
N LEU A 163 1.92 -4.86 7.33
CA LEU A 163 1.96 -4.30 8.68
C LEU A 163 3.18 -4.81 9.46
N ASN A 164 4.05 -5.62 8.84
CA ASN A 164 5.22 -6.14 9.52
C ASN A 164 6.27 -5.03 9.71
N PRO A 165 6.66 -4.70 10.95
CA PRO A 165 7.64 -3.66 11.23
C PRO A 165 9.05 -3.96 10.69
N MET A 166 9.34 -5.20 10.29
CA MET A 166 10.61 -5.58 9.66
C MET A 166 10.70 -5.14 8.19
N HIS A 167 9.58 -4.83 7.55
CA HIS A 167 9.54 -4.45 6.14
C HIS A 167 9.76 -2.94 6.03
N GLN A 168 10.41 -2.48 4.96
CA GLN A 168 10.69 -1.06 4.75
C GLN A 168 9.92 -0.53 3.55
N ALA A 169 9.13 0.52 3.74
CA ALA A 169 8.38 1.17 2.65
C ALA A 169 9.29 1.66 1.51
N ALA A 170 10.54 1.99 1.83
CA ALA A 170 11.55 2.41 0.87
C ALA A 170 11.94 1.31 -0.14
N ASN A 171 11.75 0.03 0.19
CA ASN A 171 11.98 -1.08 -0.73
C ASN A 171 10.80 -1.32 -1.68
N GLY A 172 9.63 -0.82 -1.31
CA GLY A 172 8.39 -0.97 -2.06
C GLY A 172 7.86 -2.40 -2.10
N VAL A 173 7.06 -2.67 -3.13
CA VAL A 173 6.50 -3.99 -3.41
C VAL A 173 6.91 -4.43 -4.81
N ALA A 174 7.04 -5.74 -5.03
CA ALA A 174 7.46 -6.28 -6.30
C ALA A 174 6.74 -7.58 -6.66
N CYS A 175 6.62 -7.84 -7.95
CA CYS A 175 6.02 -9.08 -8.41
C CYS A 175 6.87 -10.30 -8.06
N PRO A 176 6.24 -11.42 -7.65
CA PRO A 176 6.94 -12.68 -7.45
C PRO A 176 7.69 -13.10 -8.72
N ALA A 177 8.70 -13.97 -8.55
CA ALA A 177 9.44 -14.52 -9.67
C ALA A 177 8.50 -15.21 -10.67
N GLY A 178 8.71 -14.95 -11.96
CA GLY A 178 7.87 -15.47 -13.04
C GLY A 178 6.57 -14.69 -13.29
N TYR A 179 6.29 -13.62 -12.55
CA TYR A 179 5.20 -12.67 -12.83
C TYR A 179 5.76 -11.33 -13.28
N ASP A 180 5.16 -10.75 -14.31
CA ASP A 180 5.47 -9.42 -14.81
C ASP A 180 4.63 -8.38 -14.07
N GLY A 181 5.16 -7.16 -13.98
CA GLY A 181 4.45 -6.04 -13.40
C GLY A 181 3.75 -5.25 -14.49
N ASP A 182 2.43 -5.32 -14.55
CA ASP A 182 1.63 -4.46 -15.42
C ASP A 182 1.26 -3.17 -14.68
N LYS A 183 1.60 -2.02 -15.28
CA LYS A 183 1.10 -0.72 -14.88
C LYS A 183 -0.28 -0.55 -15.46
N VAL A 184 -1.31 -0.66 -14.62
CA VAL A 184 -2.63 -0.23 -15.06
C VAL A 184 -2.57 1.29 -15.20
N GLY A 185 -2.56 1.78 -16.44
CA GLY A 185 -2.35 3.18 -16.82
C GLY A 185 -3.51 4.12 -16.45
N ASN A 186 -4.10 3.95 -15.27
CA ASN A 186 -5.25 4.66 -14.75
C ASN A 186 -5.11 4.95 -13.24
N ASP A 187 -3.88 5.17 -12.78
CA ASP A 187 -3.53 5.47 -11.37
C ASP A 187 -3.88 4.35 -10.37
N ARG A 188 -4.18 3.13 -10.85
CA ARG A 188 -4.49 1.96 -10.01
C ARG A 188 -3.25 1.14 -9.61
N GLY A 189 -2.06 1.60 -9.96
CA GLY A 189 -0.78 1.03 -9.52
C GLY A 189 -0.31 -0.20 -10.31
N ILE A 190 0.35 -1.15 -9.62
CA ILE A 190 0.95 -2.36 -10.21
C ILE A 190 0.07 -3.59 -9.97
N ARG A 191 -0.07 -4.44 -10.99
CA ARG A 191 -0.59 -5.81 -10.88
C ARG A 191 0.49 -6.80 -11.28
N CYS A 192 0.50 -7.97 -10.65
CA CYS A 192 1.43 -9.02 -11.03
C CYS A 192 0.70 -10.10 -11.81
N ASP A 193 0.98 -10.16 -13.10
CA ASP A 193 0.35 -11.10 -14.02
C ASP A 193 1.35 -11.93 -14.79
N ARG A 194 0.87 -13.05 -15.31
CA ARG A 194 1.65 -13.97 -16.13
C ARG A 194 0.73 -14.59 -17.16
N ASN A 195 1.23 -14.78 -18.38
CA ASN A 195 0.58 -15.61 -19.38
C ASN A 195 0.53 -17.07 -18.92
N ASP A 196 -0.67 -17.64 -18.85
CA ASP A 196 -0.87 -19.04 -18.49
C ASP A 196 -1.16 -19.87 -19.74
N GLY A 197 -0.10 -20.48 -20.28
CA GLY A 197 -0.15 -21.22 -21.53
C GLY A 197 -0.10 -20.35 -22.79
N ALA A 198 -0.16 -21.02 -23.95
CA ALA A 198 -0.08 -20.38 -25.25
C ALA A 198 -1.41 -19.66 -25.63
N PRO A 199 -1.35 -18.59 -26.46
CA PRO A 199 -2.53 -17.97 -27.01
C PRO A 199 -3.42 -18.97 -27.74
N LYS A 200 -4.73 -18.87 -27.54
CA LYS A 200 -5.75 -19.69 -28.20
C LYS A 200 -6.45 -18.88 -29.28
N ARG A 201 -6.76 -19.48 -30.43
CA ARG A 201 -7.50 -18.78 -31.49
C ARG A 201 -8.90 -18.37 -31.02
N ALA A 202 -9.37 -17.22 -31.51
CA ALA A 202 -10.77 -16.81 -31.36
C ALA A 202 -11.69 -17.76 -32.13
N ASP A 203 -12.81 -18.10 -31.50
CA ASP A 203 -13.79 -19.08 -31.97
C ASP A 203 -15.19 -18.72 -31.45
N CYS A 204 -16.23 -19.35 -31.99
CA CYS A 204 -17.62 -19.12 -31.63
C CYS A 204 -18.28 -20.38 -31.08
N ASP A 205 -19.24 -20.21 -30.17
CA ASP A 205 -20.11 -21.33 -29.79
C ASP A 205 -21.10 -21.62 -30.91
N PHE A 206 -21.45 -22.89 -31.10
CA PHE A 206 -22.58 -23.25 -31.95
C PHE A 206 -23.87 -22.61 -31.41
N PRO A 207 -24.76 -22.05 -32.25
CA PRO A 207 -24.78 -22.06 -33.72
C PRO A 207 -24.17 -20.80 -34.39
N TRP A 208 -23.36 -20.03 -33.66
CA TRP A 208 -22.78 -18.78 -34.17
C TRP A 208 -21.63 -19.06 -35.15
N SER A 209 -21.49 -18.20 -36.15
CA SER A 209 -20.38 -18.24 -37.11
C SER A 209 -19.35 -17.17 -36.79
N LEU A 210 -18.07 -17.49 -36.97
CA LEU A 210 -17.00 -16.51 -36.84
C LEU A 210 -17.02 -15.59 -38.07
N LEU A 211 -17.10 -14.29 -37.83
CA LEU A 211 -16.86 -13.24 -38.81
C LEU A 211 -15.47 -12.66 -38.52
N PRO A 212 -14.45 -13.03 -39.33
CA PRO A 212 -13.11 -12.48 -39.20
C PRO A 212 -13.11 -10.98 -39.44
N ASP A 213 -12.18 -10.28 -38.79
CA ASP A 213 -11.98 -8.84 -38.90
C ASP A 213 -12.11 -8.29 -40.35
N GLU A 214 -13.14 -7.47 -40.58
CA GLU A 214 -13.21 -6.55 -41.72
C GLU A 214 -12.62 -5.18 -41.31
N ALA A 215 -11.37 -4.93 -41.73
CA ALA A 215 -10.65 -3.65 -41.67
C ALA A 215 -10.11 -3.19 -40.29
N GLY A 216 -9.47 -4.06 -39.52
CA GLY A 216 -8.70 -3.71 -38.31
C GLY A 216 -9.51 -3.69 -37.00
N ARG A 217 -10.72 -4.25 -37.02
CA ARG A 217 -11.63 -4.48 -35.90
C ARG A 217 -11.38 -5.85 -35.26
N GLU A 218 -12.04 -6.12 -34.13
CA GLU A 218 -11.95 -7.44 -33.51
C GLU A 218 -12.91 -8.46 -34.14
N ASP A 219 -12.50 -9.73 -34.15
CA ASP A 219 -13.30 -10.86 -34.61
C ASP A 219 -14.62 -10.93 -33.82
N ARG A 220 -15.71 -11.26 -34.52
CA ARG A 220 -17.05 -11.34 -33.93
C ARG A 220 -17.74 -12.65 -34.24
N CYS A 221 -18.60 -13.08 -33.32
CA CYS A 221 -19.55 -14.14 -33.60
C CYS A 221 -20.83 -13.54 -34.18
N VAL A 222 -21.38 -14.13 -35.24
CA VAL A 222 -22.62 -13.68 -35.86
C VAL A 222 -23.64 -14.81 -35.96
N LEU A 223 -24.90 -14.49 -35.67
CA LEU A 223 -26.04 -15.38 -35.85
C LEU A 223 -27.24 -14.55 -36.30
N ALA A 224 -27.68 -14.75 -37.54
CA ALA A 224 -28.66 -13.91 -38.20
C ALA A 224 -28.31 -12.40 -38.05
N ASN A 225 -29.14 -11.62 -37.36
CA ASN A 225 -28.93 -10.18 -37.15
C ASN A 225 -28.24 -9.84 -35.81
N GLN A 226 -27.72 -10.83 -35.09
CA GLN A 226 -27.06 -10.64 -33.80
C GLN A 226 -25.54 -10.73 -33.92
N ARG A 227 -24.84 -9.95 -33.08
CA ARG A 227 -23.38 -9.98 -32.93
C ARG A 227 -23.01 -10.32 -31.49
N GLY A 228 -22.10 -11.27 -31.32
CA GLY A 228 -21.58 -11.75 -30.05
C GLY A 228 -20.06 -11.64 -29.96
N GLN A 229 -19.55 -11.78 -28.75
CA GLN A 229 -18.11 -11.87 -28.48
C GLN A 229 -17.58 -13.25 -28.87
N THR A 230 -16.33 -13.30 -29.31
CA THR A 230 -15.61 -14.57 -29.51
C THR A 230 -15.16 -15.15 -28.18
N LYS A 231 -14.74 -16.41 -28.21
CA LYS A 231 -14.17 -17.15 -27.09
C LYS A 231 -12.89 -17.88 -27.51
N PRO A 232 -12.07 -18.37 -26.56
CA PRO A 232 -10.94 -19.23 -26.87
C PRO A 232 -11.40 -20.58 -27.45
N VAL A 233 -10.71 -21.08 -28.48
CA VAL A 233 -10.96 -22.45 -28.99
C VAL A 233 -10.81 -23.51 -27.88
N GLY A 234 -11.68 -24.53 -27.93
CA GLY A 234 -11.70 -25.63 -26.94
C GLY A 234 -12.37 -25.29 -25.60
N MET A 235 -13.08 -24.16 -25.54
CA MET A 235 -13.87 -23.69 -24.39
C MET A 235 -15.25 -23.21 -24.89
N THR A 236 -16.27 -23.23 -24.02
CA THR A 236 -17.56 -22.58 -24.28
C THR A 236 -17.58 -21.13 -23.81
N PHE A 237 -18.43 -20.28 -24.38
CA PHE A 237 -18.58 -18.90 -23.91
C PHE A 237 -19.01 -18.83 -22.44
N ALA A 238 -19.85 -19.76 -21.99
CA ALA A 238 -20.23 -19.86 -20.57
C ALA A 238 -19.00 -20.14 -19.68
N GLN A 239 -18.12 -21.05 -20.07
CA GLN A 239 -16.86 -21.32 -19.35
C GLN A 239 -15.95 -20.09 -19.33
N LEU A 240 -15.85 -19.35 -20.45
CA LEU A 240 -15.09 -18.10 -20.50
C LEU A 240 -15.63 -17.08 -19.49
N GLN A 241 -16.95 -16.90 -19.42
CA GLN A 241 -17.55 -15.97 -18.45
C GLN A 241 -17.32 -16.42 -17.00
N ILE A 242 -17.39 -17.72 -16.72
CA ILE A 242 -17.06 -18.27 -15.40
C ILE A 242 -15.60 -17.97 -15.04
N GLU A 243 -14.65 -18.20 -15.96
CA GLU A 243 -13.24 -17.91 -15.70
C GLU A 243 -12.96 -16.42 -15.55
N LYS A 244 -13.58 -15.55 -16.36
CA LYS A 244 -13.47 -14.09 -16.21
C LYS A 244 -14.08 -13.56 -14.92
N ALA A 245 -15.00 -14.31 -14.32
CA ALA A 245 -15.56 -13.97 -13.01
C ALA A 245 -14.63 -14.40 -11.85
N LEU A 246 -13.63 -15.25 -12.11
CA LEU A 246 -12.65 -15.60 -11.09
C LEU A 246 -11.71 -14.40 -10.88
N PRO A 247 -11.40 -14.03 -9.63
CA PRO A 247 -10.46 -12.95 -9.38
C PRO A 247 -9.08 -13.28 -9.96
N THR A 248 -8.61 -14.52 -9.82
CA THR A 248 -7.23 -14.89 -10.14
C THR A 248 -6.92 -15.10 -11.60
N VAL A 249 -7.91 -15.00 -12.49
CA VAL A 249 -7.79 -15.38 -13.90
C VAL A 249 -8.32 -14.25 -14.76
N GLY A 250 -7.57 -13.92 -15.79
CA GLY A 250 -7.97 -12.96 -16.82
C GLY A 250 -7.91 -13.58 -18.19
N TRP A 251 -8.68 -13.00 -19.10
CA TRP A 251 -8.65 -13.35 -20.51
C TRP A 251 -8.55 -12.07 -21.32
N VAL A 252 -7.43 -11.93 -22.02
CA VAL A 252 -7.14 -10.77 -22.87
C VAL A 252 -7.28 -11.17 -24.33
N LEU A 253 -8.06 -10.40 -25.08
CA LEU A 253 -8.16 -10.54 -26.53
C LEU A 253 -7.03 -9.75 -27.18
N ASN A 254 -6.08 -10.47 -27.77
CA ASN A 254 -5.02 -9.91 -28.60
C ASN A 254 -5.54 -9.76 -30.02
N ARG A 255 -5.82 -8.50 -30.39
CA ARG A 255 -6.30 -8.16 -31.73
C ARG A 255 -5.16 -8.17 -32.72
N ASN A 256 -5.27 -8.96 -33.78
CA ASN A 256 -4.22 -9.13 -34.78
C ASN A 256 -4.78 -8.95 -36.19
N ALA A 257 -3.94 -8.52 -37.14
CA ALA A 257 -4.32 -8.56 -38.55
C ALA A 257 -4.54 -10.02 -38.99
N GLY A 258 -5.80 -10.41 -39.20
CA GLY A 258 -6.19 -11.75 -39.62
C GLY A 258 -7.11 -12.45 -38.62
N ALA A 259 -6.54 -13.15 -37.64
CA ALA A 259 -7.31 -13.89 -36.63
C ALA A 259 -6.89 -13.48 -35.23
N ASP A 260 -7.87 -13.08 -34.43
CA ASP A 260 -7.66 -12.72 -33.04
C ASP A 260 -7.30 -13.93 -32.20
N THR A 261 -6.57 -13.68 -31.12
CA THR A 261 -6.21 -14.72 -30.15
C THR A 261 -6.55 -14.29 -28.73
N TRP A 262 -6.99 -15.24 -27.94
CA TRP A 262 -7.22 -15.09 -26.52
C TRP A 262 -6.00 -15.58 -25.73
N GLN A 263 -5.47 -14.72 -24.88
CA GLN A 263 -4.42 -15.06 -23.92
C GLN A 263 -5.01 -15.16 -22.52
N ARG A 264 -4.86 -16.34 -21.90
CA ARG A 264 -5.17 -16.51 -20.48
C ARG A 264 -4.06 -15.88 -19.64
N ARG A 265 -4.45 -15.17 -18.59
CA ARG A 265 -3.53 -14.59 -17.60
C ARG A 265 -3.91 -15.06 -16.21
N VAL A 266 -2.91 -15.18 -15.36
CA VAL A 266 -3.09 -15.44 -13.92
C VAL A 266 -2.52 -14.30 -13.11
N TYR A 267 -3.22 -13.91 -12.04
CA TYR A 267 -2.88 -12.76 -11.21
C TYR A 267 -2.49 -13.18 -9.79
N VAL A 268 -1.54 -12.45 -9.22
CA VAL A 268 -1.11 -12.57 -7.82
C VAL A 268 -0.86 -11.18 -7.25
N PHE A 269 -0.89 -11.06 -5.92
CA PHE A 269 -0.44 -9.85 -5.28
C PHE A 269 1.09 -9.71 -5.37
N PRO A 270 1.61 -8.48 -5.55
CA PRO A 270 2.99 -8.16 -5.28
C PRO A 270 3.38 -8.57 -3.85
N ASN A 271 4.67 -8.80 -3.61
CA ASN A 271 5.27 -9.02 -2.29
C ASN A 271 6.12 -7.81 -1.88
N SER A 272 6.14 -7.47 -0.60
CA SER A 272 7.11 -6.51 -0.06
C SER A 272 8.54 -6.98 -0.27
N ARG A 273 9.46 -6.04 -0.53
CA ARG A 273 10.89 -6.29 -0.62
C ARG A 273 11.66 -5.97 0.66
#